data_AF-A0A2S2R1L5-F1
#
_entry.id   AF-A0A2S2R1L5-F1
#
_cell.length_a   1.000
_cell.length_b   1.000
_cell.length_c   1.000
_cell.angle_alpha   90.00
_cell.angle_beta   90.00
_cell.angle_gamma   90.00
#
_symmetry.space_group_name_H-M   'P 1'
#
loop_
_entity.id
_entity.type
_entity.pdbx_description
1 polymer ?
#
loop_
_entity_poly.entity_id
_entity_poly.type
_entity_poly.pdbx_seq_one_letter_code
_entity_poly.pdbx_strand_id
1 'polypeptide(L)'
;CEDIAKQLVTRSPGKDFKVILGGGRQMFFTNDTNKKGFRMDMDLVNLWKEDKTKRFGNGKTAYVENRDQLLNVDPSKTDYLLGLFEDKHMKFRLTADATVQPTLEEMTKKAIEILSKERNGFFLFVEGGLIDVGHHLTTARTAVDETVELSKAVQKAVDMTNEDDTLIVVTSDHSHTMTMSGYPSRGNNILGLVGSPGVDGLPIATLSYANGPGIPKSEFPGCARQDLSKVDMSDPLYKYPKMVESVDETHGGEDVMVFARGPWAHLFSGNYEQNLIPLTMGFAAGVGPAAGMNGGPVAYAYAPSRAAAVPSSLFAITGGFLLTTIAL
;
A
#
# COMPACT_ATOMS: atom_id res chain seq x y z
N CYS A 1 -8.21 -20.23 -18.59
CA CYS A 1 -8.35 -19.35 -17.41
C CYS A 1 -7.92 -17.94 -17.79
N GLU A 2 -8.50 -16.91 -17.19
CA GLU A 2 -8.14 -15.52 -17.45
C GLU A 2 -7.06 -15.08 -16.47
N ASP A 3 -5.96 -14.49 -16.95
CA ASP A 3 -4.86 -14.01 -16.11
C ASP A 3 -5.25 -12.75 -15.32
N ILE A 4 -4.51 -12.45 -14.25
CA ILE A 4 -4.84 -11.36 -13.31
C ILE A 4 -4.87 -9.99 -14.01
N ALA A 5 -3.88 -9.69 -14.87
CA ALA A 5 -3.84 -8.42 -15.59
C ALA A 5 -5.07 -8.24 -16.48
N LYS A 6 -5.51 -9.32 -17.13
CA LYS A 6 -6.74 -9.30 -17.91
C LYS A 6 -7.98 -9.14 -17.04
N GLN A 7 -8.09 -9.87 -15.93
CA GLN A 7 -9.20 -9.70 -14.97
C GLN A 7 -9.29 -8.25 -14.44
N LEU A 8 -8.15 -7.61 -14.16
CA LEU A 8 -8.09 -6.21 -13.72
C LEU A 8 -8.70 -5.26 -14.76
N VAL A 9 -8.55 -5.53 -16.05
CA VAL A 9 -9.05 -4.66 -17.11
C VAL A 9 -10.49 -5.01 -17.54
N THR A 10 -10.88 -6.29 -17.46
CA THR A 10 -12.14 -6.79 -18.06
C THR A 10 -13.24 -7.12 -17.05
N ARG A 11 -12.91 -7.38 -15.78
CA ARG A 11 -13.85 -7.82 -14.75
C ARG A 11 -14.05 -6.79 -13.65
N SER A 12 -15.23 -6.80 -13.04
CA SER A 12 -15.48 -6.04 -11.82
C SER A 12 -14.83 -6.79 -10.63
N PRO A 13 -14.22 -6.09 -9.65
CA PRO A 13 -14.19 -4.63 -9.52
C PRO A 13 -13.09 -3.91 -10.33
N GLY A 14 -12.08 -4.63 -10.82
CA GLY A 14 -10.89 -4.02 -11.45
C GLY A 14 -11.18 -3.05 -12.60
N LYS A 15 -12.08 -3.44 -13.52
CA LYS A 15 -12.48 -2.62 -14.67
C LYS A 15 -13.16 -1.31 -14.25
N ASP A 16 -13.59 -1.19 -13.00
CA ASP A 16 -14.30 -0.02 -12.49
C ASP A 16 -13.39 0.88 -11.63
N PHE A 17 -12.14 0.46 -11.36
CA PHE A 17 -11.16 1.26 -10.64
C PHE A 17 -10.83 2.56 -11.40
N LYS A 18 -10.85 3.66 -10.65
CA LYS A 18 -10.52 5.01 -11.10
C LYS A 18 -9.01 5.25 -11.13
N VAL A 19 -8.26 4.63 -10.22
CA VAL A 19 -6.82 4.79 -10.11
C VAL A 19 -6.17 3.42 -9.95
N ILE A 20 -5.18 3.13 -10.79
CA ILE A 20 -4.32 1.93 -10.71
C ILE A 20 -2.88 2.42 -10.90
N LEU A 21 -2.03 2.29 -9.88
CA LEU A 21 -0.66 2.79 -9.89
C LEU A 21 0.28 1.70 -9.36
N GLY A 22 1.38 1.43 -10.08
CA GLY A 22 2.37 0.46 -9.64
C GLY A 22 3.33 0.04 -10.76
N GLY A 23 3.92 -1.15 -10.64
CA GLY A 23 4.70 -1.78 -11.69
C GLY A 23 3.88 -2.75 -12.56
N GLY A 24 4.57 -3.69 -13.22
CA GLY A 24 3.96 -4.83 -13.91
C GLY A 24 3.68 -4.59 -15.39
N ARG A 25 4.28 -3.57 -16.01
CA ARG A 25 4.01 -3.16 -17.39
C ARG A 25 4.11 -4.31 -18.41
N GLN A 26 5.06 -5.22 -18.21
CA GLN A 26 5.26 -6.35 -19.11
C GLN A 26 4.01 -7.26 -19.21
N MET A 27 3.14 -7.27 -18.19
CA MET A 27 1.93 -8.10 -18.17
C MET A 27 0.74 -7.49 -18.92
N PHE A 28 0.87 -6.25 -19.41
CA PHE A 28 -0.20 -5.52 -20.11
C PHE A 28 0.01 -5.40 -21.62
N PHE A 29 1.25 -5.48 -22.10
CA PHE A 29 1.56 -5.31 -23.51
C PHE A 29 1.84 -6.61 -24.24
N THR A 30 1.59 -6.60 -25.55
CA THR A 30 1.98 -7.67 -26.45
C THR A 30 3.50 -7.77 -26.56
N ASN A 31 3.98 -9.00 -26.79
CA ASN A 31 5.36 -9.27 -27.15
C ASN A 31 5.65 -8.83 -28.58
N ASP A 32 5.73 -7.51 -28.78
CA ASP A 32 6.16 -6.87 -30.02
C ASP A 32 7.48 -6.11 -29.83
N THR A 33 8.11 -5.73 -30.94
CA THR A 33 9.42 -5.06 -30.97
C THR A 33 9.45 -3.72 -30.22
N ASN A 34 8.29 -3.09 -29.99
CA ASN A 34 8.22 -1.74 -29.44
C ASN A 34 7.91 -1.73 -27.95
N LYS A 35 7.08 -2.66 -27.46
CA LYS A 35 6.56 -2.62 -26.09
C LYS A 35 7.15 -3.65 -25.14
N LYS A 36 7.89 -4.64 -25.66
CA LYS A 36 8.60 -5.69 -24.86
C LYS A 36 7.71 -6.37 -23.80
N GLY A 37 6.41 -6.45 -24.04
CA GLY A 37 5.49 -7.13 -23.13
C GLY A 37 5.56 -8.65 -23.25
N PHE A 38 4.90 -9.36 -22.35
CA PHE A 38 4.88 -10.83 -22.30
C PHE A 38 3.55 -11.40 -22.83
N ARG A 39 2.59 -10.55 -23.19
CA ARG A 39 1.30 -11.03 -23.68
C ARG A 39 1.40 -11.54 -25.11
N MET A 40 0.70 -12.64 -25.39
CA MET A 40 0.57 -13.21 -26.73
C MET A 40 -0.81 -12.97 -27.35
N ASP A 41 -1.72 -12.33 -26.61
CA ASP A 41 -3.15 -12.24 -26.94
C ASP A 41 -3.65 -10.82 -27.24
N MET A 42 -3.29 -9.82 -26.43
CA MET A 42 -3.83 -8.46 -26.57
C MET A 42 -3.02 -7.39 -25.82
N ASP A 43 -3.21 -6.12 -26.23
CA ASP A 43 -2.75 -4.94 -25.49
C ASP A 43 -3.84 -4.49 -24.51
N LEU A 44 -3.60 -4.73 -23.23
CA LEU A 44 -4.56 -4.41 -22.16
C LEU A 44 -4.63 -2.92 -21.83
N VAL A 45 -3.58 -2.13 -22.10
CA VAL A 45 -3.63 -0.67 -21.91
C VAL A 45 -4.55 -0.06 -22.95
N ASN A 46 -4.45 -0.50 -24.21
CA ASN A 46 -5.37 -0.06 -25.26
C ASN A 46 -6.80 -0.50 -24.96
N LEU A 47 -7.01 -1.75 -24.56
CA LEU A 47 -8.33 -2.24 -24.16
C LEU A 47 -8.92 -1.44 -23.00
N TRP A 48 -8.12 -1.11 -21.99
CA TRP A 48 -8.54 -0.26 -20.87
C TRP A 48 -8.94 1.13 -21.35
N LYS A 49 -8.14 1.77 -22.22
CA LYS A 49 -8.45 3.09 -22.81
C LYS A 49 -9.75 3.06 -23.60
N GLU A 50 -9.93 2.05 -24.44
CA GLU A 50 -11.14 1.86 -25.26
C GLU A 50 -12.38 1.67 -24.39
N ASP A 51 -12.31 0.85 -23.33
CA ASP A 51 -13.41 0.68 -22.37
C ASP A 51 -13.81 2.01 -21.72
N LYS A 52 -12.84 2.77 -21.21
CA LYS A 52 -13.13 4.06 -20.55
C LYS A 52 -13.72 5.08 -21.52
N THR A 53 -13.13 5.18 -22.72
CA THR A 53 -13.66 6.05 -23.77
C THR A 53 -15.09 5.67 -24.14
N LYS A 54 -15.36 4.38 -24.31
CA LYS A 54 -16.70 3.88 -24.67
C LYS A 54 -17.74 4.13 -23.57
N ARG A 55 -17.36 3.98 -22.30
CA ARG A 55 -18.29 4.10 -21.16
C ARG A 55 -18.44 5.53 -20.63
N PHE A 56 -17.42 6.36 -20.74
CA PHE A 56 -17.34 7.65 -20.06
C PHE A 56 -16.93 8.83 -20.96
N GLY A 57 -16.63 8.57 -22.24
CA GLY A 57 -16.26 9.59 -23.23
C GLY A 57 -14.76 9.90 -23.29
N ASN A 58 -14.39 10.72 -24.27
CA ASN A 58 -13.00 11.08 -24.57
C ASN A 58 -12.42 12.06 -23.53
N GLY A 59 -11.09 12.01 -23.36
CA GLY A 59 -10.34 13.00 -22.57
C GLY A 59 -10.42 12.84 -21.05
N LYS A 60 -11.01 11.73 -20.58
CA LYS A 60 -11.15 11.43 -19.14
C LYS A 60 -10.08 10.50 -18.58
N THR A 61 -9.24 9.94 -19.44
CA THR A 61 -8.21 8.96 -19.05
C THR A 61 -6.81 9.53 -19.16
N ALA A 62 -5.93 9.07 -18.28
CA ALA A 62 -4.49 9.26 -18.38
C ALA A 62 -3.79 7.91 -18.21
N TYR A 63 -2.82 7.65 -19.08
CA TYR A 63 -1.89 6.53 -18.95
C TYR A 63 -0.48 7.09 -18.80
N VAL A 64 0.23 6.69 -17.75
CA VAL A 64 1.55 7.23 -17.40
C VAL A 64 2.54 6.11 -17.08
N GLU A 65 3.81 6.37 -17.35
CA GLU A 65 4.89 5.38 -17.31
C GLU A 65 6.11 5.84 -16.52
N ASN A 66 6.13 7.09 -16.05
CA ASN A 66 7.21 7.64 -15.23
C ASN A 66 6.68 8.73 -14.30
N ARG A 67 7.55 9.19 -13.40
CA ARG A 67 7.28 10.19 -12.39
C ARG A 67 6.81 11.52 -12.96
N ASP A 68 7.52 12.06 -13.95
CA ASP A 68 7.16 13.35 -14.55
C ASP A 68 5.76 13.30 -15.19
N GLN A 69 5.43 12.21 -15.88
CA GLN A 69 4.09 12.02 -16.42
C GLN A 69 3.04 11.94 -15.31
N LEU A 70 3.30 11.22 -14.22
CA LEU A 70 2.40 11.16 -13.06
C LEU A 70 2.17 12.54 -12.44
N LEU A 71 3.24 13.30 -12.20
CA LEU A 71 3.17 14.62 -11.57
C LEU A 71 2.42 15.63 -12.44
N ASN A 72 2.53 15.50 -13.76
CA ASN A 72 1.85 16.35 -14.73
C ASN A 72 0.38 15.95 -14.99
N VAL A 73 -0.13 14.87 -14.39
CA VAL A 73 -1.57 14.54 -14.47
C VAL A 73 -2.37 15.62 -13.76
N ASP A 74 -3.27 16.28 -14.49
CA ASP A 74 -4.26 17.22 -13.99
C ASP A 74 -5.46 16.46 -13.37
N PRO A 75 -5.57 16.39 -12.02
CA PRO A 75 -6.61 15.61 -11.37
C PRO A 75 -8.02 16.15 -11.66
N SER A 76 -8.16 17.43 -12.01
CA SER A 76 -9.46 18.05 -12.30
C SER A 76 -10.08 17.53 -13.61
N LYS A 77 -9.25 17.02 -14.54
CA LYS A 77 -9.69 16.53 -15.86
C LYS A 77 -9.63 15.01 -15.98
N THR A 78 -8.80 14.35 -15.18
CA THR A 78 -8.59 12.90 -15.25
C THR A 78 -9.51 12.17 -14.27
N ASP A 79 -10.46 11.39 -14.80
CA ASP A 79 -11.36 10.54 -13.99
C ASP A 79 -10.83 9.10 -13.85
N TYR A 80 -9.98 8.67 -14.79
CA TYR A 80 -9.35 7.35 -14.76
C TYR A 80 -7.83 7.46 -15.02
N LEU A 81 -7.02 6.95 -14.10
CA LEU A 81 -5.56 6.95 -14.19
C LEU A 81 -5.01 5.52 -14.12
N LEU A 82 -4.23 5.15 -15.12
CA LEU A 82 -3.42 3.92 -15.12
C LEU A 82 -1.94 4.31 -15.19
N GLY A 83 -1.18 4.03 -14.13
CA GLY A 83 0.25 4.27 -14.04
C GLY A 83 1.01 2.97 -13.88
N LEU A 84 1.85 2.63 -14.85
CA LEU A 84 2.68 1.41 -14.84
C LEU A 84 4.16 1.82 -14.98
N PHE A 85 4.88 1.94 -13.88
CA PHE A 85 6.18 2.62 -13.82
C PHE A 85 7.40 1.75 -14.09
N GLU A 86 7.28 0.44 -13.91
CA GLU A 86 8.34 -0.54 -14.15
C GLU A 86 7.78 -1.80 -14.83
N ASP A 87 8.64 -2.59 -15.46
CA ASP A 87 8.25 -3.82 -16.19
C ASP A 87 7.71 -4.89 -15.23
N LYS A 88 8.33 -5.02 -14.06
CA LYS A 88 7.98 -5.96 -12.98
C LYS A 88 7.56 -5.18 -11.73
N HIS A 89 7.98 -5.59 -10.54
CA HIS A 89 7.92 -4.74 -9.36
C HIS A 89 8.61 -3.41 -9.62
N MET A 90 8.17 -2.39 -8.89
CA MET A 90 8.91 -1.14 -8.80
C MET A 90 10.31 -1.41 -8.20
N LYS A 91 11.26 -0.51 -8.45
CA LYS A 91 12.57 -0.57 -7.81
C LYS A 91 12.47 -0.12 -6.36
N PHE A 92 13.30 -0.70 -5.48
CA PHE A 92 13.45 -0.25 -4.11
C PHE A 92 13.79 1.24 -4.06
N ARG A 93 13.27 1.94 -3.06
CA ARG A 93 13.44 3.37 -2.82
C ARG A 93 14.91 3.79 -2.77
N LEU A 94 15.78 2.96 -2.18
CA LEU A 94 17.22 3.21 -2.10
C LEU A 94 17.96 3.09 -3.45
N THR A 95 17.41 2.32 -4.41
CA THR A 95 18.09 2.03 -5.69
C THR A 95 17.35 2.60 -6.91
N ALA A 96 16.13 3.08 -6.73
CA ALA A 96 15.34 3.73 -7.76
C ALA A 96 15.93 5.10 -8.13
N ASP A 97 15.92 5.41 -9.42
CA ASP A 97 16.14 6.77 -9.89
C ASP A 97 14.92 7.62 -9.54
N ALA A 98 15.08 8.50 -8.55
CA ALA A 98 14.03 9.36 -8.03
C ALA A 98 13.54 10.41 -9.05
N THR A 99 14.22 10.59 -10.18
CA THR A 99 13.75 11.45 -11.28
C THR A 99 12.80 10.70 -12.22
N VAL A 100 12.90 9.37 -12.28
CA VAL A 100 12.15 8.54 -13.23
C VAL A 100 11.00 7.80 -12.56
N GLN A 101 11.22 7.22 -11.38
CA GLN A 101 10.20 6.44 -10.66
C GLN A 101 9.52 7.30 -9.59
N PRO A 102 8.17 7.38 -9.57
CA PRO A 102 7.48 8.08 -8.50
C PRO A 102 7.62 7.32 -7.17
N THR A 103 7.60 8.04 -6.07
CA THR A 103 7.60 7.42 -4.73
C THR A 103 6.20 6.93 -4.36
N LEU A 104 6.09 6.07 -3.33
CA LEU A 104 4.78 5.61 -2.84
C LEU A 104 3.97 6.78 -2.28
N GLU A 105 4.65 7.73 -1.63
CA GLU A 105 4.06 9.01 -1.19
C GLU A 105 3.44 9.78 -2.37
N GLU A 106 4.15 9.91 -3.49
CA GLU A 106 3.68 10.63 -4.69
C GLU A 106 2.50 9.91 -5.37
N MET A 107 2.55 8.58 -5.47
CA MET A 107 1.44 7.78 -5.99
C MET A 107 0.19 7.91 -5.11
N THR A 108 0.36 7.84 -3.78
CA THR A 108 -0.72 8.01 -2.81
C THR A 108 -1.36 9.38 -2.93
N LYS A 109 -0.54 10.44 -2.99
CA LYS A 109 -1.02 11.80 -3.21
C LYS A 109 -1.87 11.91 -4.47
N LYS A 110 -1.36 11.44 -5.62
CA LYS A 110 -2.09 11.54 -6.89
C LYS A 110 -3.39 10.72 -6.88
N ALA A 111 -3.38 9.56 -6.23
CA ALA A 111 -4.57 8.74 -6.08
C ALA A 111 -5.66 9.48 -5.28
N ILE A 112 -5.30 10.08 -4.14
CA ILE A 112 -6.24 10.85 -3.31
C ILE A 112 -6.75 12.08 -4.08
N GLU A 113 -5.89 12.81 -4.80
CA GLU A 113 -6.32 13.97 -5.63
C GLU A 113 -7.41 13.60 -6.64
N ILE A 114 -7.33 12.40 -7.25
CA ILE A 114 -8.32 11.95 -8.23
C ILE A 114 -9.57 11.38 -7.55
N LEU A 115 -9.39 10.53 -6.55
CA LEU A 115 -10.48 9.82 -5.87
C LEU A 115 -11.35 10.76 -5.02
N SER A 116 -10.78 11.82 -4.44
CA SER A 116 -11.52 12.79 -3.61
C SER A 116 -12.56 13.61 -4.38
N LYS A 117 -12.60 13.49 -5.71
CA LYS A 117 -13.67 14.06 -6.53
C LYS A 117 -15.00 13.30 -6.39
N GLU A 118 -14.95 12.05 -5.94
CA GLU A 118 -16.13 11.20 -5.82
C GLU A 118 -16.95 11.58 -4.58
N ARG A 119 -18.16 12.09 -4.80
CA ARG A 119 -19.02 12.62 -3.73
C ARG A 119 -19.50 11.58 -2.72
N ASN A 120 -19.47 10.30 -3.09
CA ASN A 120 -19.91 9.19 -2.24
C ASN A 120 -18.74 8.55 -1.49
N GLY A 121 -17.58 9.20 -1.46
CA GLY A 121 -16.34 8.66 -0.88
C GLY A 121 -15.61 7.71 -1.82
N PHE A 122 -14.49 7.18 -1.33
CA PHE A 122 -13.65 6.23 -2.06
C PHE A 122 -13.05 5.19 -1.13
N PHE A 123 -12.62 4.08 -1.73
CA PHE A 123 -11.71 3.12 -1.10
C PHE A 123 -10.37 3.21 -1.81
N LEU A 124 -9.28 3.31 -1.04
CA LEU A 124 -7.91 3.33 -1.54
C LEU A 124 -7.11 2.26 -0.80
N PHE A 125 -6.48 1.38 -1.57
CA PHE A 125 -5.51 0.41 -1.08
C PHE A 125 -4.11 0.88 -1.48
N VAL A 126 -3.22 1.04 -0.50
CA VAL A 126 -1.81 1.44 -0.69
C VAL A 126 -0.95 0.35 -0.06
N GLU A 127 -0.01 -0.18 -0.84
CA GLU A 127 0.82 -1.31 -0.43
C GLU A 127 2.30 -0.95 -0.46
N GLY A 128 3.00 -1.13 0.65
CA GLY A 128 4.46 -1.09 0.73
C GLY A 128 5.08 -2.45 0.36
N GLY A 129 4.71 -3.02 -0.79
CA GLY A 129 4.95 -4.43 -1.10
C GLY A 129 6.42 -4.84 -1.25
N LEU A 130 7.33 -3.87 -1.38
CA LEU A 130 8.77 -4.16 -1.43
C LEU A 130 9.40 -4.36 -0.05
N ILE A 131 8.68 -4.11 1.05
CA ILE A 131 9.14 -4.46 2.41
C ILE A 131 9.40 -5.97 2.48
N ASP A 132 8.42 -6.76 2.02
CA ASP A 132 8.49 -8.23 1.92
C ASP A 132 9.67 -8.69 1.06
N VAL A 133 9.81 -8.13 -0.14
CA VAL A 133 10.93 -8.47 -1.04
C VAL A 133 12.29 -8.16 -0.40
N GLY A 134 12.40 -7.06 0.35
CA GLY A 134 13.61 -6.74 1.11
C GLY A 134 13.91 -7.78 2.18
N HIS A 135 12.90 -8.27 2.90
CA HIS A 135 13.06 -9.31 3.91
C HIS A 135 13.42 -10.66 3.30
N HIS A 136 12.76 -11.09 2.21
CA HIS A 136 13.11 -12.30 1.47
C HIS A 136 14.59 -12.32 1.05
N LEU A 137 15.14 -11.16 0.68
CA LEU A 137 16.55 -11.00 0.33
C LEU A 137 17.48 -10.86 1.53
N THR A 138 16.96 -10.81 2.77
CA THR A 138 17.64 -10.48 4.03
C THR A 138 18.33 -9.11 4.02
N THR A 139 17.84 -8.17 3.20
CA THR A 139 18.39 -6.82 3.07
C THR A 139 17.69 -5.88 4.03
N ALA A 140 17.96 -6.02 5.33
CA ALA A 140 17.26 -5.26 6.39
C ALA A 140 17.30 -3.74 6.18
N ARG A 141 18.40 -3.21 5.64
CA ARG A 141 18.52 -1.79 5.25
C ARG A 141 17.44 -1.38 4.26
N THR A 142 17.22 -2.19 3.22
CA THR A 142 16.20 -1.94 2.20
C THR A 142 14.80 -2.12 2.77
N ALA A 143 14.53 -3.20 3.50
CA ALA A 143 13.20 -3.43 4.10
C ALA A 143 12.77 -2.31 5.06
N VAL A 144 13.71 -1.80 5.88
CA VAL A 144 13.46 -0.66 6.78
C VAL A 144 13.22 0.63 5.99
N ASP A 145 13.97 0.88 4.90
CA ASP A 145 13.76 2.06 4.06
C ASP A 145 12.41 2.04 3.33
N GLU A 146 11.99 0.88 2.81
CA GLU A 146 10.65 0.67 2.23
C GLU A 146 9.55 0.90 3.29
N THR A 147 9.78 0.49 4.53
CA THR A 147 8.85 0.75 5.65
C THR A 147 8.74 2.24 5.95
N VAL A 148 9.85 2.98 5.87
CA VAL A 148 9.86 4.44 6.01
C VAL A 148 9.08 5.10 4.85
N GLU A 149 9.21 4.59 3.63
CA GLU A 149 8.45 5.10 2.48
C GLU A 149 6.94 4.84 2.63
N LEU A 150 6.52 3.67 3.12
CA LEU A 150 5.13 3.41 3.50
C LEU A 150 4.65 4.38 4.60
N SER A 151 5.48 4.64 5.62
CA SER A 151 5.15 5.60 6.67
C SER A 151 4.92 7.01 6.13
N LYS A 152 5.69 7.45 5.12
CA LYS A 152 5.47 8.75 4.45
C LYS A 152 4.17 8.75 3.65
N ALA A 153 3.84 7.66 2.96
CA ALA A 153 2.58 7.52 2.24
C ALA A 153 1.36 7.59 3.18
N VAL A 154 1.44 6.92 4.35
CA VAL A 154 0.41 7.01 5.39
C VAL A 154 0.29 8.44 5.91
N GLN A 155 1.41 9.10 6.22
CA GLN A 155 1.40 10.50 6.66
C GLN A 155 0.80 11.41 5.59
N LYS A 156 1.10 11.17 4.30
CA LYS A 156 0.52 11.93 3.20
C LYS A 156 -0.99 11.76 3.11
N ALA A 157 -1.49 10.54 3.28
CA ALA A 157 -2.93 10.29 3.31
C ALA A 157 -3.59 11.02 4.49
N VAL A 158 -2.97 10.96 5.66
CA VAL A 158 -3.38 11.71 6.86
C VAL A 158 -3.45 13.21 6.59
N ASP A 159 -2.46 13.79 5.92
CA ASP A 159 -2.41 15.24 5.63
C ASP A 159 -3.49 15.69 4.63
N MET A 160 -4.00 14.76 3.81
CA MET A 160 -4.89 15.04 2.68
C MET A 160 -6.34 14.66 2.91
N THR A 161 -6.66 14.06 4.05
CA THR A 161 -8.01 13.56 4.38
C THR A 161 -8.45 14.07 5.75
N ASN A 162 -9.77 14.12 5.98
CA ASN A 162 -10.30 14.52 7.28
C ASN A 162 -10.55 13.28 8.16
N GLU A 163 -10.08 13.32 9.40
CA GLU A 163 -10.33 12.24 10.36
C GLU A 163 -11.82 12.06 10.68
N ASP A 164 -12.64 13.10 10.50
CA ASP A 164 -14.10 13.02 10.75
C ASP A 164 -14.84 12.14 9.72
N ASP A 165 -14.29 11.97 8.52
CA ASP A 165 -14.94 11.25 7.42
C ASP A 165 -14.09 10.13 6.79
N THR A 166 -12.81 10.02 7.18
CA THR A 166 -11.87 9.08 6.58
C THR A 166 -11.32 8.10 7.62
N LEU A 167 -11.62 6.82 7.45
CA LEU A 167 -10.98 5.73 8.19
C LEU A 167 -9.70 5.29 7.49
N ILE A 168 -8.56 5.49 8.15
CA ILE A 168 -7.24 4.98 7.72
C ILE A 168 -6.89 3.78 8.60
N VAL A 169 -6.65 2.63 7.97
CA VAL A 169 -6.19 1.40 8.63
C VAL A 169 -4.84 0.98 8.05
N VAL A 170 -3.86 0.73 8.91
CA VAL A 170 -2.53 0.23 8.56
C VAL A 170 -2.34 -1.12 9.22
N THR A 171 -1.99 -2.13 8.42
CA THR A 171 -1.71 -3.49 8.88
C THR A 171 -0.61 -4.08 8.01
N SER A 172 -0.13 -5.26 8.39
CA SER A 172 0.59 -6.17 7.52
C SER A 172 -0.27 -7.39 7.20
N ASP A 173 0.06 -8.08 6.12
CA ASP A 173 -0.50 -9.38 5.74
C ASP A 173 0.17 -10.54 6.49
N HIS A 174 1.47 -10.45 6.77
CA HIS A 174 2.24 -11.37 7.62
C HIS A 174 3.58 -10.75 8.07
N SER A 175 4.24 -11.34 9.07
CA SER A 175 5.56 -10.89 9.52
C SER A 175 6.71 -11.52 8.71
N HIS A 176 7.95 -11.35 9.17
CA HIS A 176 9.17 -12.02 8.72
C HIS A 176 10.01 -12.49 9.91
N THR A 177 10.99 -13.36 9.69
CA THR A 177 11.86 -13.90 10.74
C THR A 177 12.96 -12.93 11.20
N MET A 178 12.78 -11.63 10.96
CA MET A 178 13.70 -10.60 11.41
C MET A 178 13.60 -10.45 12.94
N THR A 179 14.76 -10.36 13.58
CA THR A 179 14.90 -10.18 15.02
C THR A 179 15.83 -9.01 15.32
N MET A 180 15.58 -8.33 16.44
CA MET A 180 16.43 -7.28 16.96
C MET A 180 17.20 -7.78 18.19
N SER A 181 18.52 -7.93 18.03
CA SER A 181 19.44 -8.36 19.07
C SER A 181 19.75 -7.25 20.08
N GLY A 182 19.91 -7.63 21.36
CA GLY A 182 20.34 -6.75 22.45
C GLY A 182 21.86 -6.78 22.69
N TYR A 183 22.46 -5.79 23.34
CA TYR A 183 21.88 -4.60 23.99
C TYR A 183 22.51 -3.30 23.45
N PRO A 184 22.13 -2.81 22.25
CA PRO A 184 22.66 -1.55 21.74
C PRO A 184 22.21 -0.36 22.62
N SER A 185 23.10 0.63 22.78
CA SER A 185 22.77 1.87 23.50
C SER A 185 21.72 2.71 22.76
N ARG A 186 20.97 3.53 23.49
CA ARG A 186 20.04 4.49 22.89
C ARG A 186 20.77 5.40 21.90
N GLY A 187 20.21 5.55 20.69
CA GLY A 187 20.82 6.33 19.60
C GLY A 187 21.79 5.53 18.72
N ASN A 188 22.05 4.26 19.04
CA ASN A 188 22.77 3.37 18.13
C ASN A 188 22.00 3.20 16.81
N ASN A 189 22.75 3.08 15.71
CA ASN A 189 22.14 2.82 14.42
C ASN A 189 21.50 1.41 14.41
N ILE A 190 20.19 1.33 14.13
CA ILE A 190 19.47 0.05 14.06
C ILE A 190 20.04 -0.91 13.01
N LEU A 191 20.65 -0.36 11.96
CA LEU A 191 21.33 -1.11 10.89
C LEU A 191 22.80 -1.44 11.23
N GLY A 192 23.24 -1.10 12.45
CA GLY A 192 24.61 -1.27 12.92
C GLY A 192 24.79 -2.50 13.79
N LEU A 193 25.91 -2.49 14.51
CA LEU A 193 26.33 -3.57 15.40
C LEU A 193 25.83 -3.32 16.83
N VAL A 194 25.66 -4.39 17.59
CA VAL A 194 25.50 -4.29 19.05
C VAL A 194 26.87 -4.01 19.68
N GLY A 195 26.87 -3.38 20.86
CA GLY A 195 28.11 -2.94 21.51
C GLY A 195 28.98 -4.04 22.13
N SER A 196 28.48 -5.28 22.23
CA SER A 196 29.21 -6.42 22.81
C SER A 196 29.49 -7.50 21.75
N PRO A 197 30.70 -8.06 21.69
CA PRO A 197 31.00 -9.13 20.74
C PRO A 197 30.33 -10.44 21.14
N GLY A 198 30.26 -11.38 20.20
CA GLY A 198 29.89 -12.77 20.48
C GLY A 198 30.96 -13.52 21.27
N VAL A 199 30.64 -14.75 21.65
CA VAL A 199 31.59 -15.67 22.32
C VAL A 199 32.81 -16.01 21.46
N ASP A 200 32.68 -15.83 20.15
CA ASP A 200 33.74 -15.95 19.14
C ASP A 200 34.61 -14.68 19.03
N GLY A 201 34.31 -13.63 19.81
CA GLY A 201 35.00 -12.34 19.77
C GLY A 201 34.61 -11.47 18.57
N LEU A 202 33.70 -11.92 17.70
CA LEU A 202 33.32 -11.21 16.49
C LEU A 202 32.10 -10.27 16.75
N PRO A 203 31.97 -9.14 16.04
CA PRO A 203 30.86 -8.22 16.24
C PRO A 203 29.51 -8.85 15.87
N ILE A 204 28.43 -8.51 16.58
CA ILE A 204 27.06 -9.00 16.30
C ILE A 204 26.24 -7.86 15.66
N ALA A 205 25.45 -8.16 14.62
CA ALA A 205 24.52 -7.20 14.04
C ALA A 205 23.32 -6.96 14.97
N THR A 206 22.80 -5.74 14.98
CA THR A 206 21.57 -5.42 15.72
C THR A 206 20.36 -6.12 15.11
N LEU A 207 20.29 -6.24 13.78
CA LEU A 207 19.26 -6.98 13.08
C LEU A 207 19.81 -8.29 12.53
N SER A 208 19.00 -9.34 12.56
CA SER A 208 19.33 -10.65 11.98
C SER A 208 18.06 -11.43 11.63
N TYR A 209 18.20 -12.46 10.80
CA TYR A 209 17.09 -13.32 10.38
C TYR A 209 17.24 -14.75 10.90
N ALA A 210 16.14 -15.50 11.00
CA ALA A 210 16.23 -16.93 11.31
C ALA A 210 16.75 -17.73 10.12
N ASN A 211 16.30 -17.41 8.91
CA ASN A 211 16.75 -18.03 7.67
C ASN A 211 16.94 -16.99 6.53
N GLY A 212 17.44 -17.42 5.39
CA GLY A 212 17.53 -16.57 4.20
C GLY A 212 18.70 -16.86 3.27
N PRO A 213 18.86 -16.05 2.21
CA PRO A 213 19.86 -16.28 1.17
C PRO A 213 21.28 -16.40 1.73
N GLY A 214 21.99 -17.45 1.33
CA GLY A 214 23.39 -17.66 1.72
C GLY A 214 24.34 -16.54 1.28
N ILE A 215 25.50 -16.47 1.93
CA ILE A 215 26.65 -15.64 1.55
C ILE A 215 27.73 -16.58 1.00
N PRO A 216 28.49 -16.22 -0.06
CA PRO A 216 29.52 -17.10 -0.61
C PRO A 216 30.50 -17.65 0.44
N LYS A 217 30.57 -18.99 0.57
CA LYS A 217 31.40 -19.68 1.57
C LYS A 217 32.91 -19.42 1.44
N SER A 218 33.36 -18.93 0.28
CA SER A 218 34.74 -18.49 0.05
C SER A 218 35.15 -17.33 0.96
N GLU A 219 34.20 -16.65 1.60
CA GLU A 219 34.46 -15.53 2.49
C GLU A 219 34.78 -15.95 3.94
N PHE A 220 34.47 -17.20 4.37
CA PHE A 220 34.65 -17.66 5.76
C PHE A 220 35.26 -19.08 5.85
N PRO A 221 36.58 -19.21 6.02
CA PRO A 221 37.21 -20.52 6.18
C PRO A 221 36.80 -21.20 7.49
N GLY A 222 36.55 -22.50 7.44
CA GLY A 222 36.41 -23.35 8.65
C GLY A 222 35.09 -23.23 9.41
N CYS A 223 33.98 -22.90 8.74
CA CYS A 223 32.65 -22.73 9.36
C CYS A 223 32.57 -21.58 10.39
N ALA A 224 33.51 -20.64 10.34
CA ALA A 224 33.47 -19.43 11.16
C ALA A 224 32.34 -18.49 10.70
N ARG A 225 31.83 -17.68 11.63
CA ARG A 225 30.90 -16.59 11.32
C ARG A 225 31.62 -15.45 10.61
N GLN A 226 30.89 -14.71 9.77
CA GLN A 226 31.40 -13.48 9.15
C GLN A 226 31.80 -12.44 10.20
N ASP A 227 33.00 -11.89 10.02
CA ASP A 227 33.48 -10.74 10.78
C ASP A 227 32.87 -9.45 10.22
N LEU A 228 31.83 -8.96 10.88
CA LEU A 228 31.06 -7.80 10.42
C LEU A 228 31.86 -6.48 10.45
N SER A 229 33.03 -6.45 11.10
CA SER A 229 33.92 -5.26 11.04
C SER A 229 34.60 -5.09 9.68
N LYS A 230 34.57 -6.12 8.83
CA LYS A 230 35.27 -6.17 7.54
C LYS A 230 34.34 -6.08 6.34
N VAL A 231 33.04 -5.85 6.56
CA VAL A 231 32.04 -5.81 5.49
C VAL A 231 31.32 -4.47 5.47
N ASP A 232 30.87 -4.09 4.28
CA ASP A 232 30.11 -2.86 4.10
C ASP A 232 28.61 -3.11 4.30
N MET A 233 28.13 -2.88 5.52
CA MET A 233 26.69 -2.93 5.84
C MET A 233 25.92 -1.67 5.38
N SER A 234 26.58 -0.72 4.71
CA SER A 234 25.94 0.45 4.10
C SER A 234 25.39 0.18 2.70
N ASP A 235 25.84 -0.89 2.04
CA ASP A 235 25.27 -1.37 0.78
C ASP A 235 23.76 -1.66 0.97
N PRO A 236 22.86 -1.05 0.18
CA PRO A 236 21.43 -1.34 0.20
C PRO A 236 21.10 -2.84 0.08
N LEU A 237 21.93 -3.60 -0.63
CA LEU A 237 21.73 -5.02 -0.90
C LEU A 237 22.59 -5.94 -0.02
N TYR A 238 23.23 -5.40 1.04
CA TYR A 238 23.93 -6.22 2.01
C TYR A 238 22.95 -7.20 2.68
N LYS A 239 23.30 -8.49 2.65
CA LYS A 239 22.53 -9.57 3.28
C LYS A 239 22.92 -9.70 4.74
N TYR A 240 21.97 -9.46 5.64
CA TYR A 240 22.20 -9.49 7.07
C TYR A 240 22.42 -10.92 7.58
N PRO A 241 23.03 -11.08 8.77
CA PRO A 241 23.24 -12.40 9.36
C PRO A 241 21.94 -13.21 9.49
N LYS A 242 22.06 -14.51 9.24
CA LYS A 242 20.99 -15.50 9.28
C LYS A 242 21.50 -16.82 9.86
N MET A 243 20.63 -17.58 10.54
CA MET A 243 21.00 -18.86 11.13
C MET A 243 20.97 -20.02 10.13
N VAL A 244 19.95 -20.08 9.27
CA VAL A 244 19.79 -21.15 8.26
C VAL A 244 19.85 -20.56 6.84
N GLU A 245 20.63 -21.17 5.95
CA GLU A 245 20.70 -20.72 4.56
C GLU A 245 19.61 -21.36 3.70
N SER A 246 18.92 -20.54 2.92
CA SER A 246 17.87 -20.91 1.96
C SER A 246 18.05 -20.09 0.66
N VAL A 247 17.15 -20.25 -0.31
CA VAL A 247 17.15 -19.40 -1.51
C VAL A 247 16.63 -18.01 -1.17
N ASP A 248 15.54 -17.95 -0.41
CA ASP A 248 14.89 -16.76 0.10
C ASP A 248 14.57 -16.97 1.59
N GLU A 249 14.49 -15.87 2.34
CA GLU A 249 13.99 -15.89 3.70
C GLU A 249 12.49 -16.22 3.72
N THR A 250 11.96 -16.74 4.84
CA THR A 250 10.54 -17.12 4.96
C THR A 250 9.74 -16.12 5.78
N HIS A 251 8.44 -15.99 5.51
CA HIS A 251 7.55 -15.20 6.37
C HIS A 251 7.56 -15.66 7.83
N GLY A 252 7.24 -14.72 8.72
CA GLY A 252 6.97 -14.92 10.14
C GLY A 252 5.48 -15.23 10.38
N GLY A 253 5.21 -16.11 11.34
CA GLY A 253 3.85 -16.58 11.66
C GLY A 253 3.27 -15.98 12.94
N GLU A 254 3.96 -15.03 13.56
CA GLU A 254 3.47 -14.28 14.71
C GLU A 254 2.43 -13.23 14.31
N ASP A 255 1.61 -12.84 15.28
CA ASP A 255 0.58 -11.81 15.11
C ASP A 255 1.20 -10.48 14.63
N VAL A 256 0.52 -9.83 13.68
CA VAL A 256 0.89 -8.50 13.17
C VAL A 256 -0.01 -7.41 13.75
N MET A 257 0.53 -6.19 13.83
CA MET A 257 -0.18 -5.05 14.40
C MET A 257 -1.17 -4.44 13.39
N VAL A 258 -2.29 -3.96 13.91
CA VAL A 258 -3.26 -3.14 13.17
C VAL A 258 -3.37 -1.78 13.86
N PHE A 259 -3.21 -0.71 13.10
CA PHE A 259 -3.40 0.67 13.54
C PHE A 259 -4.59 1.25 12.79
N ALA A 260 -5.45 2.00 13.48
CA ALA A 260 -6.61 2.65 12.87
C ALA A 260 -6.81 4.07 13.38
N ARG A 261 -7.30 4.95 12.50
CA ARG A 261 -7.65 6.35 12.78
C ARG A 261 -8.89 6.74 11.99
N GLY A 262 -9.78 7.55 12.58
CA GLY A 262 -11.01 8.02 11.94
C GLY A 262 -12.28 7.29 12.39
N PRO A 263 -13.38 7.36 11.60
CA PRO A 263 -14.68 6.84 12.01
C PRO A 263 -14.58 5.34 12.32
N TRP A 264 -15.13 4.93 13.47
CA TRP A 264 -15.12 3.55 13.95
C TRP A 264 -13.74 2.93 14.22
N ALA A 265 -12.65 3.72 14.29
CA ALA A 265 -11.31 3.22 14.58
C ALA A 265 -11.21 2.46 15.93
N HIS A 266 -12.08 2.78 16.90
CA HIS A 266 -12.15 2.08 18.19
C HIS A 266 -12.54 0.60 18.10
N LEU A 267 -13.06 0.14 16.96
CA LEU A 267 -13.36 -1.28 16.72
C LEU A 267 -12.11 -2.12 16.44
N PHE A 268 -11.00 -1.49 16.05
CA PHE A 268 -9.71 -2.16 15.84
C PHE A 268 -8.95 -2.25 17.16
N SER A 269 -9.45 -3.09 18.07
CA SER A 269 -8.87 -3.28 19.40
C SER A 269 -8.84 -4.75 19.82
N GLY A 270 -7.88 -5.09 20.69
CA GLY A 270 -7.67 -6.47 21.12
C GLY A 270 -7.01 -7.34 20.05
N ASN A 271 -7.22 -8.65 20.16
CA ASN A 271 -6.73 -9.64 19.20
C ASN A 271 -7.92 -10.19 18.41
N TYR A 272 -7.78 -10.29 17.10
CA TYR A 272 -8.82 -10.78 16.21
C TYR A 272 -8.22 -11.37 14.94
N GLU A 273 -9.03 -12.20 14.28
CA GLU A 273 -8.66 -12.80 13.00
C GLU A 273 -8.49 -11.75 11.91
N GLN A 274 -7.50 -11.92 11.03
CA GLN A 274 -7.16 -10.95 9.97
C GLN A 274 -8.34 -10.66 9.03
N ASN A 275 -9.21 -11.64 8.78
CA ASN A 275 -10.40 -11.47 7.94
C ASN A 275 -11.46 -10.54 8.55
N LEU A 276 -11.34 -10.17 9.83
CA LEU A 276 -12.21 -9.18 10.46
C LEU A 276 -11.90 -7.76 9.97
N ILE A 277 -10.67 -7.45 9.56
CA ILE A 277 -10.25 -6.13 9.10
C ILE A 277 -11.17 -5.58 7.99
N PRO A 278 -11.36 -6.27 6.84
CA PRO A 278 -12.24 -5.77 5.79
C PRO A 278 -13.72 -5.74 6.20
N LEU A 279 -14.17 -6.61 7.11
CA LEU A 279 -15.54 -6.59 7.62
C LEU A 279 -15.79 -5.35 8.48
N THR A 280 -14.85 -4.99 9.36
CA THR A 280 -14.91 -3.78 10.18
C THR A 280 -14.84 -2.52 9.33
N MET A 281 -14.00 -2.49 8.29
CA MET A 281 -13.98 -1.39 7.32
C MET A 281 -15.31 -1.27 6.56
N GLY A 282 -15.88 -2.40 6.13
CA GLY A 282 -17.18 -2.46 5.47
C GLY A 282 -18.32 -1.96 6.37
N PHE A 283 -18.31 -2.35 7.65
CA PHE A 283 -19.23 -1.84 8.67
C PHE A 283 -19.09 -0.32 8.82
N ALA A 284 -17.87 0.18 9.01
CA ALA A 284 -17.59 1.60 9.21
C ALA A 284 -18.04 2.46 8.02
N ALA A 285 -17.89 1.94 6.80
CA ALA A 285 -18.28 2.63 5.56
C ALA A 285 -19.74 2.37 5.15
N GLY A 286 -20.48 1.49 5.84
CA GLY A 286 -21.84 1.13 5.44
C GLY A 286 -21.92 0.39 4.10
N VAL A 287 -20.90 -0.41 3.76
CA VAL A 287 -20.81 -1.17 2.50
C VAL A 287 -20.62 -2.67 2.73
N GLY A 288 -21.06 -3.47 1.76
CA GLY A 288 -20.87 -4.92 1.79
C GLY A 288 -21.71 -5.64 2.86
N PRO A 289 -21.36 -6.90 3.18
CA PRO A 289 -22.17 -7.75 4.06
C PRO A 289 -22.35 -7.21 5.48
N ALA A 290 -21.42 -6.38 5.97
CA ALA A 290 -21.45 -5.83 7.32
C ALA A 290 -22.26 -4.53 7.45
N ALA A 291 -22.68 -3.91 6.33
CA ALA A 291 -23.41 -2.64 6.32
C ALA A 291 -24.73 -2.66 7.11
N GLY A 292 -25.41 -3.82 7.17
CA GLY A 292 -26.71 -3.98 7.80
C GLY A 292 -26.66 -4.48 9.25
N MET A 293 -25.48 -4.57 9.86
CA MET A 293 -25.35 -5.03 11.25
C MET A 293 -25.86 -3.97 12.23
N ASN A 294 -26.54 -4.41 13.30
CA ASN A 294 -27.08 -3.52 14.34
C ASN A 294 -25.97 -2.65 14.94
N GLY A 295 -26.23 -1.34 15.04
CA GLY A 295 -25.25 -0.35 15.47
C GLY A 295 -24.40 0.21 14.33
N GLY A 296 -24.58 -0.25 13.09
CA GLY A 296 -23.90 0.32 11.92
C GLY A 296 -24.33 1.75 11.61
N PRO A 297 -23.47 2.53 10.92
CA PRO A 297 -23.87 3.83 10.41
C PRO A 297 -25.07 3.66 9.47
N VAL A 298 -26.06 4.55 9.57
CA VAL A 298 -27.10 4.64 8.54
C VAL A 298 -26.37 4.99 7.26
N ALA A 299 -26.21 4.03 6.35
CA ALA A 299 -25.60 4.28 5.06
C ALA A 299 -26.24 5.54 4.45
N TYR A 300 -25.49 6.33 3.68
CA TYR A 300 -25.99 7.43 2.83
C TYR A 300 -26.97 6.94 1.74
N ALA A 301 -27.71 5.86 1.98
CA ALA A 301 -28.74 5.30 1.16
C ALA A 301 -30.09 5.97 1.48
N TYR A 302 -30.30 7.21 1.02
CA TYR A 302 -31.64 7.68 0.63
C TYR A 302 -31.53 8.90 -0.31
N ALA A 303 -31.29 8.64 -1.59
CA ALA A 303 -31.88 9.46 -2.64
C ALA A 303 -33.14 8.71 -3.13
N PRO A 304 -34.36 9.06 -2.68
CA PRO A 304 -35.55 8.42 -3.20
C PRO A 304 -35.81 8.95 -4.61
N SER A 305 -35.78 8.03 -5.58
CA SER A 305 -36.39 8.23 -6.88
C SER A 305 -37.91 8.36 -6.71
N ARG A 306 -38.46 9.48 -7.20
CA ARG A 306 -39.87 9.76 -7.55
C ARG A 306 -40.96 8.91 -6.86
N ALA A 307 -41.73 9.54 -5.97
CA ALA A 307 -43.18 9.36 -5.90
C ALA A 307 -43.88 10.59 -5.30
N ALA A 308 -44.80 11.13 -6.09
CA ALA A 308 -45.93 12.05 -5.84
C ALA A 308 -45.96 12.95 -4.58
N ALA A 309 -46.13 14.24 -4.85
CA ALA A 309 -46.61 15.25 -3.92
C ALA A 309 -47.96 14.88 -3.28
N VAL A 310 -48.08 15.11 -1.98
CA VAL A 310 -49.36 15.36 -1.30
C VAL A 310 -49.13 16.55 -0.36
N PRO A 311 -49.95 17.61 -0.40
CA PRO A 311 -49.82 18.73 0.51
C PRO A 311 -50.51 18.38 1.82
N SER A 312 -49.87 18.66 2.96
CA SER A 312 -50.63 18.83 4.20
C SER A 312 -50.10 20.01 5.00
N SER A 313 -51.08 20.77 5.45
CA SER A 313 -51.10 22.08 6.07
C SER A 313 -50.43 22.17 7.43
N LEU A 314 -49.80 23.33 7.65
CA LEU A 314 -49.82 24.16 8.86
C LEU A 314 -50.08 23.45 10.21
N PHE A 315 -49.09 23.51 11.10
CA PHE A 315 -49.30 24.00 12.46
C PHE A 315 -48.09 24.83 12.90
N ALA A 316 -48.35 26.11 13.13
CA ALA A 316 -47.44 27.01 13.82
C ALA A 316 -47.62 26.80 15.33
N ILE A 317 -46.53 26.50 16.03
CA ILE A 317 -46.41 26.81 17.46
C ILE A 317 -45.11 27.58 17.64
N THR A 318 -45.30 28.86 17.95
CA THR A 318 -44.31 29.80 18.46
C THR A 318 -43.79 29.36 19.81
N GLY A 319 -42.48 29.35 19.99
CA GLY A 319 -41.83 29.16 21.29
C GLY A 319 -40.31 29.11 21.14
N GLY A 320 -39.69 30.28 21.14
CA GLY A 320 -38.25 30.43 20.99
C GLY A 320 -37.47 29.89 22.19
N PHE A 321 -36.44 29.11 21.90
CA PHE A 321 -35.15 29.21 22.57
C PHE A 321 -34.06 29.20 21.50
N LEU A 322 -33.28 30.28 21.48
CA LEU A 322 -32.17 30.53 20.59
C LEU A 322 -30.89 29.99 21.28
N LEU A 323 -30.15 29.14 20.59
CA LEU A 323 -28.68 29.10 20.40
C LEU A 323 -28.33 27.69 19.87
N THR A 324 -28.21 27.48 18.54
CA THR A 324 -26.94 27.47 17.76
C THR A 324 -25.80 26.80 18.55
N THR A 325 -25.32 25.62 18.15
CA THR A 325 -24.45 25.46 16.97
C THR A 325 -24.73 24.15 16.20
N ILE A 326 -24.84 24.29 14.88
CA ILE A 326 -24.77 23.22 13.88
C ILE A 326 -23.29 22.93 13.63
N ALA A 327 -22.90 21.66 13.62
CA ALA A 327 -21.78 21.19 12.82
C ALA A 327 -22.27 19.96 12.05
N LEU A 328 -22.50 20.18 10.76
CA LEU A 328 -22.62 19.21 9.69
C LEU A 328 -21.22 18.91 9.18
#